data_AF-A0AAX3UG43-F1
#
_entry.id   AF-A0AAX3UG43-F1
#
_cell.length_a   1.000
_cell.length_b   1.000
_cell.length_c   1.000
_cell.angle_alpha   90.00
_cell.angle_beta   90.00
_cell.angle_gamma   90.00
#
_symmetry.space_group_name_H-M   'P 1'
#
loop_
_entity.id
_entity.type
_entity.pdbx_description
1 polymer ?
#
loop_
_entity_poly.entity_id
_entity_poly.type
_entity_poly.pdbx_seq_one_letter_code
_entity_poly.pdbx_strand_id
1 'polypeptide(L)'
;MAANNTKHIFKNGNSYAIRISKEDRKQLGIDESADLIKTISPDNKTISFTVVTPNENQEVDDFAKKFMAEHKKAFEVLKDM
;
A
#
# COMPACT_ATOMS: atom_id res chain seq x y z
N MET A 1 -21.90 13.65 13.38
CA MET A 1 -21.33 13.03 14.59
C MET A 1 -20.21 12.11 14.15
N ALA A 2 -18.94 12.45 14.37
CA ALA A 2 -17.86 11.51 14.12
C ALA A 2 -17.99 10.36 15.12
N ALA A 3 -18.25 9.14 14.65
CA ALA A 3 -18.32 7.97 15.52
C ALA A 3 -17.01 7.86 16.31
N ASN A 4 -17.10 7.71 17.63
CA ASN A 4 -15.94 7.48 18.49
C ASN A 4 -15.34 6.11 18.12
N ASN A 5 -14.36 6.13 17.22
CA ASN A 5 -13.75 4.94 16.63
C ASN A 5 -12.51 4.47 17.41
N THR A 6 -12.38 4.89 18.67
CA THR A 6 -11.31 4.44 19.55
C THR A 6 -11.32 2.91 19.66
N LYS A 7 -10.21 2.27 19.27
CA LYS A 7 -10.02 0.82 19.41
C LYS A 7 -8.96 0.54 20.47
N HIS A 8 -9.16 -0.52 21.24
CA HIS A 8 -8.15 -1.00 22.17
C HIS A 8 -7.32 -2.12 21.53
N ILE A 9 -6.01 -2.09 21.74
CA ILE A 9 -5.12 -3.20 21.41
C ILE A 9 -5.38 -4.37 22.36
N PHE A 10 -5.14 -5.60 21.89
CA PHE A 10 -5.28 -6.81 22.70
C PHE A 10 -4.14 -7.78 22.40
N LYS A 11 -3.85 -8.68 23.35
CA LYS A 11 -2.82 -9.72 23.20
C LYS A 11 -3.32 -10.82 22.27
N ASN A 12 -2.50 -11.21 21.30
CA ASN A 12 -2.75 -12.31 20.37
C ASN A 12 -1.47 -13.17 20.27
N GLY A 13 -1.45 -14.31 20.96
CA GLY A 13 -0.23 -15.10 21.14
C GLY A 13 0.86 -14.30 21.88
N ASN A 14 2.04 -14.21 21.27
CA ASN A 14 3.19 -13.46 21.79
C ASN A 14 3.24 -12.00 21.33
N SER A 15 2.20 -11.51 20.65
CA SER A 15 2.16 -10.18 20.04
C SER A 15 0.90 -9.41 20.45
N TYR A 16 0.80 -8.16 20.00
CA TYR A 16 -0.40 -7.32 20.14
C TYR A 16 -1.07 -7.11 18.79
N ALA A 17 -2.40 -6.97 18.81
CA ALA A 17 -3.21 -6.80 17.61
C ALA A 17 -4.23 -5.66 17.79
N ILE A 18 -4.65 -5.10 16.66
CA ILE A 18 -5.82 -4.22 16.51
C ILE A 18 -6.91 -4.96 15.74
N ARG A 19 -8.18 -4.63 16.01
CA ARG A 19 -9.31 -5.20 15.25
C ARG A 19 -9.64 -4.30 14.06
N ILE A 20 -9.74 -4.90 12.89
CA ILE A 20 -10.34 -4.28 11.70
C ILE A 20 -11.83 -4.66 11.70
N SER A 21 -12.72 -3.69 11.50
CA SER A 21 -14.15 -4.00 11.47
C SER A 21 -14.52 -4.74 10.19
N LYS A 22 -15.69 -5.41 10.19
CA LYS A 22 -16.20 -6.07 8.97
C LYS A 22 -16.45 -5.06 7.85
N GLU A 23 -16.81 -3.83 8.20
CA GLU A 23 -17.06 -2.74 7.25
C GLU A 23 -15.75 -2.26 6.64
N ASP A 24 -14.74 -1.96 7.48
CA ASP A 24 -13.41 -1.54 7.02
C ASP A 24 -12.76 -2.61 6.14
N ARG A 25 -12.85 -3.89 6.52
CA ARG A 25 -12.35 -5.02 5.72
C ARG A 25 -12.95 -5.00 4.31
N LYS A 26 -14.27 -4.80 4.21
CA LYS A 26 -14.99 -4.76 2.92
C LYS A 26 -14.62 -3.52 2.11
N GLN A 27 -14.51 -2.36 2.74
CA GLN A 27 -14.11 -1.11 2.09
C GLN A 27 -12.68 -1.17 1.56
N LEU A 28 -11.78 -1.80 2.31
CA LEU A 28 -10.38 -2.02 1.93
C LEU A 28 -10.21 -3.16 0.90
N GLY A 29 -11.24 -3.98 0.67
CA GLY A 29 -11.16 -5.11 -0.26
C GLY A 29 -10.18 -6.21 0.16
N ILE A 30 -9.91 -6.34 1.46
CA ILE A 30 -8.90 -7.27 2.00
C ILE A 30 -9.52 -8.53 2.63
N ASP A 31 -8.71 -9.59 2.71
CA ASP A 31 -8.99 -10.79 3.47
C ASP A 31 -7.83 -11.16 4.41
N GLU A 32 -7.84 -12.38 4.94
CA GLU A 32 -6.85 -12.85 5.90
C GLU A 32 -5.45 -13.08 5.29
N SER A 33 -5.34 -13.09 3.96
CA SER A 33 -4.09 -13.24 3.22
C SER A 33 -3.48 -11.90 2.77
N ALA A 34 -4.15 -10.78 3.05
CA ALA A 34 -3.69 -9.47 2.60
C ALA A 34 -2.39 -9.04 3.30
N ASP A 35 -1.41 -8.63 2.50
CA ASP A 35 -0.19 -8.02 2.99
C ASP A 35 -0.40 -6.52 3.28
N LEU A 36 0.11 -6.06 4.43
CA LEU A 36 0.02 -4.67 4.86
C LEU A 36 1.42 -4.11 5.17
N ILE A 37 1.72 -2.92 4.67
CA ILE A 37 2.92 -2.18 5.05
C ILE A 37 2.60 -1.32 6.28
N LYS A 38 3.30 -1.57 7.37
CA LYS A 38 3.22 -0.74 8.59
C LYS A 38 4.22 0.42 8.50
N THR A 39 3.76 1.61 8.81
CA THR A 39 4.61 2.79 9.03
C THR A 39 4.30 3.42 10.38
N ILE A 40 5.31 4.02 11.00
CA ILE A 40 5.18 4.79 12.26
C ILE A 40 5.63 6.20 11.95
N SER A 41 4.81 7.19 12.31
CA SER A 41 5.16 8.59 12.10
C SER A 41 6.40 8.98 12.93
N PRO A 42 7.22 9.96 12.48
CA PRO A 42 8.41 10.38 13.21
C PRO A 42 8.15 10.85 14.65
N ASP A 43 6.96 11.38 14.92
CA ASP A 43 6.53 11.82 16.25
C ASP A 43 6.04 10.68 17.16
N ASN A 44 6.02 9.43 16.66
CA ASN A 44 5.54 8.22 17.33
C ASN A 44 4.08 8.26 17.79
N LYS A 45 3.26 9.15 17.22
CA LYS A 45 1.83 9.28 17.59
C LYS A 45 0.90 8.51 16.67
N THR A 46 1.36 8.18 15.47
CA THR A 46 0.53 7.56 14.43
C THR A 46 1.17 6.28 13.93
N ILE A 47 0.36 5.22 13.87
CA ILE A 47 0.68 3.99 13.14
C ILE A 47 -0.29 3.93 11.95
N SER A 48 0.26 3.78 10.75
CA SER A 48 -0.52 3.62 9.53
C SER A 48 -0.25 2.27 8.90
N PHE A 49 -1.29 1.69 8.31
CA PHE A 49 -1.21 0.44 7.54
C PHE A 49 -1.68 0.73 6.11
N THR A 50 -0.87 0.38 5.13
CA THR A 50 -1.20 0.51 3.71
C THR A 50 -1.38 -0.88 3.13
N VAL A 51 -2.51 -1.12 2.47
CA VAL A 51 -2.76 -2.38 1.77
C VAL A 51 -1.78 -2.52 0.60
N VAL A 52 -1.11 -3.67 0.52
CA VAL A 52 -0.30 -4.02 -0.66
C VAL A 52 -1.24 -4.62 -1.69
N THR A 53 -1.63 -3.82 -2.67
CA THR A 53 -2.27 -4.35 -3.88
C THR A 53 -1.18 -5.03 -4.73
N PRO A 54 -1.33 -6.29 -5.14
CA PRO A 54 -0.46 -6.84 -6.17
C PRO A 54 -0.52 -5.91 -7.38
N ASN A 55 0.65 -5.44 -7.82
CA ASN A 55 0.82 -4.38 -8.81
C ASN A 55 -0.25 -4.40 -9.92
N GLU A 56 -1.29 -3.57 -9.79
CA GLU A 56 -2.22 -3.29 -10.90
C GLU A 56 -1.47 -2.64 -12.08
N ASN A 57 -0.29 -2.08 -11.81
CA ASN A 57 0.57 -1.44 -12.79
C ASN A 57 1.67 -2.34 -13.34
N GLN A 58 1.71 -3.64 -13.05
CA GLN A 58 2.81 -4.47 -13.58
C GLN A 58 2.78 -4.52 -15.11
N GLU A 59 1.58 -4.58 -15.70
CA GLU A 59 1.39 -4.50 -17.15
C GLU A 59 1.74 -3.10 -17.70
N VAL A 60 1.42 -2.04 -16.94
CA VAL A 60 1.75 -0.65 -17.31
C VAL A 60 3.26 -0.39 -17.23
N ASP A 61 3.92 -0.89 -16.20
CA ASP A 61 5.36 -0.80 -15.99
C ASP A 61 6.11 -1.62 -17.05
N ASP A 62 5.62 -2.81 -17.37
CA ASP A 62 6.21 -3.65 -18.42
C ASP A 62 6.00 -3.04 -19.81
N PHE A 63 4.83 -2.46 -20.07
CA PHE A 63 4.59 -1.65 -21.28
C PHE A 63 5.53 -0.46 -21.34
N ALA A 64 5.66 0.32 -20.27
CA ALA A 64 6.54 1.50 -20.21
C ALA A 64 8.00 1.12 -20.43
N LYS A 65 8.47 0.04 -19.81
CA LYS A 65 9.83 -0.51 -20.02
C LYS A 65 10.04 -0.95 -21.46
N LYS A 66 9.06 -1.65 -22.06
CA LYS A 66 9.14 -2.08 -23.46
C LYS A 66 9.17 -0.89 -24.43
N PHE A 67 8.26 0.07 -24.25
CA PHE A 67 8.19 1.29 -25.06
C PHE A 67 9.50 2.10 -24.98
N MET A 68 10.03 2.29 -23.76
CA MET A 68 11.33 2.95 -23.55
C MET A 68 12.48 2.21 -24.25
N ALA A 69 12.49 0.87 -24.20
CA ALA A 69 13.50 0.05 -24.87
C ALA A 69 13.41 0.14 -26.41
N GLU A 70 12.21 0.10 -26.98
CA GLU A 70 11.96 0.21 -28.42
C GLU A 70 12.32 1.61 -28.95
N HIS A 71 12.07 2.66 -28.17
CA HIS A 71 12.30 4.06 -28.56
C HIS A 71 13.56 4.67 -27.95
N LYS A 72 14.48 3.85 -27.42
CA LYS A 72 15.68 4.29 -26.69
C LYS A 72 16.45 5.40 -27.41
N LYS A 73 16.66 5.29 -28.72
CA LYS A 73 17.39 6.30 -29.52
C LYS A 73 16.70 7.67 -29.52
N ALA A 74 15.37 7.72 -29.56
CA ALA A 74 14.63 8.97 -29.53
C ALA A 74 14.72 9.64 -28.14
N PHE A 75 14.70 8.83 -27.07
CA PHE A 75 14.87 9.32 -25.71
C PHE A 75 16.28 9.83 -25.40
N GLU A 76 17.33 9.19 -25.92
CA GLU A 76 18.71 9.68 -25.77
C GLU A 76 18.87 11.06 -26.44
N VAL A 77 18.31 11.26 -27.64
CA VAL A 77 18.36 12.56 -28.33
C VAL A 77 17.63 13.66 -27.55
N LEU A 78 16.50 13.34 -26.91
CA LEU A 78 15.76 14.29 -26.07
C LEU A 78 16.47 14.63 -24.76
N LYS A 79 17.34 13.75 -24.27
CA LYS A 79 18.09 13.94 -23.03
C LYS A 79 19.30 14.87 -23.21
N ASP A 80 19.82 14.94 -24.43
CA ASP A 80 20.96 15.76 -24.81
C ASP A 80 20.55 17.18 -25.28
N MET A 81 19.25 17.49 -25.28
CA MET A 81 18.70 18.84 -25.48
C MET A 81 18.48 19.56 -24.15
#